data_AF-A0A3B9W398-F1
#
_entry.id   AF-A0A3B9W398-F1
#
_cell.length_a   1.000
_cell.length_b   1.000
_cell.length_c   1.000
_cell.angle_alpha   90.00
_cell.angle_beta   90.00
_cell.angle_gamma   90.00
#
_symmetry.space_group_name_H-M   'P 1'
#
loop_
_entity.id
_entity.type
_entity.pdbx_description
1 polymer ?
#
loop_
_entity_poly.entity_id
_entity_poly.type
_entity_poly.pdbx_seq_one_letter_code
_entity_poly.pdbx_strand_id
1 'polypeptide(L)'
;FWDELFVLPLLTSRMPSVARSVINYRWRRLAAAREAAAASGLRGALFPWQSGSDGTEETPRWLFNRRSGRWVPDYSHLQRHAGLAVAFNAWQYFLATQDREWLLRHGAELILEVARLVASMAEYDQETDRFHLRGIMGPDEYHTGYPDNPGAGLDDNAYTNVMAAWVCAQACGIMTLLQGHDLEDLQARLTIDAPEIVSWRHVSKRMFVPFHEGIISQFAGYEELQELDWEHYRNAYTNIERLDLILEAEGDSPNRYRLAKQADVLMLLYVLGEKELTLFLAGLGYEVSAAQLEKTVDYYLARTAHGSTLSRVAHASVLAARDPDRAWSTFREALSADLDDTQGGTTRTGIHLGAMAGTIDVVQRSFAGLRMTSDALLFSPKMPKGIRTVSFHVRYRDHLLSINLEHGKLTVSAAPGDAPAICLQVGSERVLLGAGDTRQFPLVAA
;
A
#
# COMPACT_ATOMS: atom_id res chain seq x y z
N PHE A 1 8.87 -2.88 9.75
CA PHE A 1 7.70 -3.23 8.94
C PHE A 1 7.28 -2.10 8.02
N TRP A 2 6.41 -2.42 7.07
CA TRP A 2 5.76 -1.50 6.13
C TRP A 2 4.52 -0.77 6.68
N ASP A 3 4.11 -1.03 7.93
CA ASP A 3 2.91 -0.49 8.59
C ASP A 3 2.78 1.04 8.54
N GLU A 4 3.90 1.74 8.35
CA GLU A 4 3.93 3.18 8.05
C GLU A 4 3.03 3.57 6.87
N LEU A 5 2.73 2.66 5.94
CA LEU A 5 1.76 2.83 4.85
C LEU A 5 0.34 3.15 5.37
N PHE A 6 -0.02 2.70 6.57
CA PHE A 6 -1.30 2.97 7.23
C PHE A 6 -1.24 4.19 8.16
N VAL A 7 -0.03 4.59 8.58
CA VAL A 7 0.18 5.67 9.56
C VAL A 7 0.49 7.01 8.88
N LEU A 8 1.34 7.01 7.85
CA LEU A 8 1.82 8.22 7.19
C LEU A 8 0.75 9.02 6.46
N PRO A 9 -0.33 8.45 5.89
CA PRO A 9 -1.42 9.26 5.35
C PRO A 9 -2.02 10.21 6.39
N LEU A 10 -2.19 9.76 7.64
CA LEU A 10 -2.64 10.59 8.76
C LEU A 10 -1.57 11.59 9.19
N LEU A 11 -0.33 11.14 9.43
CA LEU A 11 0.73 12.04 9.89
C LEU A 11 1.03 13.13 8.86
N THR A 12 1.06 12.79 7.59
CA THR A 12 1.29 13.74 6.49
C THR A 12 0.18 14.78 6.43
N SER A 13 -1.09 14.37 6.62
CA SER A 13 -2.23 15.29 6.56
C SER A 13 -2.39 16.16 7.81
N ARG A 14 -1.72 15.86 8.94
CA ARG A 14 -1.87 16.61 10.21
C ARG A 14 -0.60 17.29 10.67
N MET A 15 0.50 16.55 10.61
CA MET A 15 1.81 16.89 11.16
C MET A 15 2.92 16.53 10.16
N PRO A 16 3.00 17.24 9.00
CA PRO A 16 4.00 16.94 7.97
C PRO A 16 5.44 16.87 8.50
N SER A 17 5.81 17.68 9.49
CA SER A 17 7.14 17.65 10.11
C SER A 17 7.46 16.31 10.79
N VAL A 18 6.46 15.68 11.42
CA VAL A 18 6.59 14.35 12.02
C VAL A 18 6.68 13.28 10.94
N ALA A 19 5.81 13.34 9.91
CA ALA A 19 5.88 12.45 8.76
C ALA A 19 7.25 12.48 8.08
N ARG A 20 7.80 13.68 7.83
CA ARG A 20 9.16 13.89 7.31
C ARG A 20 10.22 13.22 8.17
N SER A 21 10.06 13.26 9.49
CA SER A 21 11.02 12.67 10.44
C SER A 21 10.99 11.13 10.40
N VAL A 22 9.80 10.54 10.25
CA VAL A 22 9.62 9.09 10.05
C VAL A 22 10.22 8.65 8.71
N ILE A 23 10.01 9.39 7.62
CA ILE A 23 10.62 9.05 6.33
C ILE A 23 12.15 9.25 6.37
N ASN A 24 12.63 10.31 7.03
CA ASN A 24 14.07 10.52 7.22
C ASN A 24 14.74 9.43 8.05
N TYR A 25 14.01 8.72 8.92
CA TYR A 25 14.53 7.52 9.57
C TYR A 25 14.94 6.45 8.55
N ARG A 26 14.16 6.27 7.46
CA ARG A 26 14.50 5.37 6.35
C ARG A 26 15.72 5.86 5.58
N TRP A 27 15.75 7.15 5.24
CA TRP A 27 16.88 7.74 4.52
C TRP A 27 18.21 7.62 5.30
N ARG A 28 18.18 7.84 6.62
CA ARG A 28 19.39 7.68 7.47
C ARG A 28 19.92 6.24 7.53
N ARG A 29 19.12 5.26 7.11
CA ARG A 29 19.45 3.82 7.07
C ARG A 29 19.59 3.29 5.65
N LEU A 30 19.59 4.18 4.66
CA LEU A 30 19.69 3.82 3.26
C LEU A 30 20.99 3.09 2.93
N ALA A 31 22.09 3.42 3.62
CA ALA A 31 23.36 2.71 3.48
C ALA A 31 23.23 1.21 3.82
N ALA A 32 22.61 0.87 4.95
CA ALA A 32 22.36 -0.52 5.33
C ALA A 32 21.48 -1.26 4.32
N ALA A 33 20.46 -0.58 3.77
CA ALA A 33 19.62 -1.15 2.71
C ALA A 33 20.40 -1.39 1.40
N ARG A 34 21.34 -0.50 1.05
CA ARG A 34 22.24 -0.68 -0.11
C ARG A 34 23.21 -1.85 0.12
N GLU A 35 23.77 -1.96 1.32
CA GLU A 35 24.63 -3.09 1.70
C GLU A 35 23.88 -4.43 1.63
N ALA A 36 22.62 -4.48 2.10
CA ALA A 36 21.78 -5.66 2.00
C ALA A 36 21.47 -6.06 0.54
N ALA A 37 21.22 -5.07 -0.33
CA ALA A 37 21.05 -5.32 -1.77
C ALA A 37 22.32 -5.89 -2.39
N ALA A 38 23.47 -5.25 -2.14
CA ALA A 38 24.77 -5.69 -2.65
C ALA A 38 25.15 -7.10 -2.16
N ALA A 39 24.89 -7.40 -0.88
CA ALA A 39 25.11 -8.74 -0.30
C ALA A 39 24.23 -9.82 -0.97
N SER A 40 23.11 -9.42 -1.57
CA SER A 40 22.21 -10.29 -2.35
C SER A 40 22.54 -10.29 -3.85
N GLY A 41 23.63 -9.65 -4.28
CA GLY A 41 23.99 -9.50 -5.69
C GLY A 41 23.11 -8.52 -6.48
N LEU A 42 22.31 -7.72 -5.78
CA LEU A 42 21.37 -6.75 -6.33
C LEU A 42 21.95 -5.32 -6.26
N ARG A 43 21.33 -4.40 -7.00
CA ARG A 43 21.61 -2.96 -6.89
C ARG A 43 20.50 -2.28 -6.10
N GLY A 44 20.64 -0.98 -5.83
CA GLY A 44 19.57 -0.21 -5.18
C GLY A 44 19.54 -0.39 -3.66
N ALA A 45 18.36 -0.21 -3.06
CA ALA A 45 18.16 -0.29 -1.62
C ALA A 45 17.14 -1.36 -1.23
N LEU A 46 17.64 -2.47 -0.68
CA LEU A 46 16.83 -3.54 -0.10
C LEU A 46 16.53 -3.21 1.37
N PHE A 47 15.43 -2.49 1.61
CA PHE A 47 14.98 -2.24 2.97
C PHE A 47 14.54 -3.54 3.65
N PRO A 48 14.89 -3.74 4.92
CA PRO A 48 14.52 -4.95 5.64
C PRO A 48 13.02 -4.98 5.95
N TRP A 49 12.49 -6.19 6.14
CA TRP A 49 11.11 -6.38 6.58
C TRP A 49 10.91 -5.82 8.00
N GLN A 50 11.76 -6.21 8.94
CA GLN A 50 11.84 -5.64 10.28
C GLN A 50 13.10 -4.80 10.41
N SER A 51 12.94 -3.54 10.80
CA SER A 51 14.05 -2.59 10.88
C SER A 51 14.16 -2.05 12.29
N GLY A 52 15.36 -2.11 12.85
CA GLY A 52 15.68 -1.63 14.20
C GLY A 52 16.45 -0.31 14.20
N SER A 53 17.39 -0.17 15.14
CA SER A 53 18.17 1.05 15.32
C SER A 53 19.17 1.31 14.18
N ASP A 54 19.77 0.28 13.59
CA ASP A 54 20.84 0.42 12.59
C ASP A 54 20.38 0.27 11.13
N GLY A 55 19.16 -0.26 10.91
CA GLY A 55 18.60 -0.44 9.58
C GLY A 55 18.86 -1.79 8.94
N THR A 56 19.49 -2.73 9.66
CA THR A 56 19.69 -4.12 9.20
C THR A 56 18.40 -4.95 9.32
N GLU A 57 18.41 -6.16 8.75
CA GLU A 57 17.29 -7.10 8.80
C GLU A 57 17.19 -7.78 10.16
N GLU A 58 16.14 -7.43 10.90
CA GLU A 58 15.88 -7.90 12.26
C GLU A 58 14.79 -8.99 12.30
N THR A 59 14.29 -9.42 11.15
CA THR A 59 13.24 -10.45 11.09
C THR A 59 13.75 -11.77 11.67
N PRO A 60 13.07 -12.36 12.67
CA PRO A 60 13.42 -13.67 13.19
C PRO A 60 13.37 -14.73 12.09
N ARG A 61 14.25 -15.73 12.17
CA ARG A 61 14.26 -16.87 11.22
C ARG A 61 13.24 -17.96 11.56
N TRP A 62 12.65 -17.89 12.75
CA TRP A 62 11.80 -18.93 13.31
C TRP A 62 10.64 -18.30 14.09
N LEU A 63 9.46 -18.90 13.94
CA LEU A 63 8.25 -18.58 14.67
C LEU A 63 7.86 -19.78 15.55
N PHE A 64 7.47 -19.54 16.80
CA PHE A 64 7.00 -20.62 17.67
C PHE A 64 5.48 -20.79 17.57
N ASN A 65 5.02 -21.93 17.09
CA ASN A 65 3.61 -22.29 17.12
C ASN A 65 3.24 -22.92 18.46
N ARG A 66 2.54 -22.16 19.31
CA ARG A 66 2.07 -22.64 20.62
C ARG A 66 1.07 -23.79 20.53
N ARG A 67 0.34 -23.95 19.42
CA ARG A 67 -0.66 -25.01 19.24
C ARG A 67 -0.01 -26.37 19.06
N SER A 68 1.03 -26.42 18.24
CA SER A 68 1.76 -27.65 17.93
C SER A 68 2.98 -27.87 18.83
N GLY A 69 3.45 -26.82 19.52
CA GLY A 69 4.68 -26.85 20.32
C GLY A 69 5.97 -26.85 19.50
N ARG A 70 5.89 -26.50 18.20
CA ARG A 70 7.02 -26.55 17.26
C ARG A 70 7.51 -25.18 16.86
N TRP A 71 8.80 -25.10 16.51
CA TRP A 71 9.39 -23.96 15.81
C TRP A 71 9.23 -24.18 14.30
N VAL A 72 8.65 -23.20 13.62
CA VAL A 72 8.43 -23.21 12.17
C VAL A 72 9.33 -22.14 11.52
N PRO A 73 9.91 -22.40 10.33
CA PRO A 73 10.68 -21.39 9.62
C PRO A 73 9.85 -20.13 9.32
N ASP A 74 10.47 -18.96 9.42
CA ASP A 74 9.87 -17.69 9.04
C ASP A 74 10.55 -17.15 7.76
N TYR A 75 9.74 -16.94 6.72
CA TYR A 75 10.18 -16.53 5.39
C TYR A 75 9.86 -15.05 5.10
N SER A 76 9.47 -14.26 6.10
CA SER A 76 9.01 -12.87 5.90
C SER A 76 10.09 -11.94 5.31
N HIS A 77 11.36 -12.32 5.37
CA HIS A 77 12.46 -11.61 4.69
C HIS A 77 12.34 -11.63 3.15
N LEU A 78 11.51 -12.52 2.58
CA LEU A 78 11.16 -12.53 1.15
C LEU A 78 10.13 -11.46 0.78
N GLN A 79 9.59 -10.70 1.74
CA GLN A 79 8.68 -9.60 1.48
C GLN A 79 9.43 -8.37 0.94
N ARG A 80 9.67 -8.38 -0.38
CA ARG A 80 10.42 -7.32 -1.08
C ARG A 80 9.63 -6.01 -1.24
N HIS A 81 8.37 -6.00 -0.82
CA HIS A 81 7.49 -4.84 -0.94
C HIS A 81 7.69 -3.77 0.16
N ALA A 82 8.51 -4.03 1.19
CA ALA A 82 8.82 -3.03 2.22
C ALA A 82 9.44 -1.76 1.63
N GLY A 83 10.37 -1.89 0.67
CA GLY A 83 10.96 -0.75 -0.05
C GLY A 83 9.94 0.00 -0.90
N LEU A 84 8.98 -0.71 -1.50
CA LEU A 84 7.89 -0.10 -2.28
C LEU A 84 7.01 0.80 -1.41
N ALA A 85 6.70 0.36 -0.17
CA ALA A 85 5.97 1.18 0.79
C ALA A 85 6.74 2.44 1.18
N VAL A 86 8.05 2.33 1.41
CA VAL A 86 8.92 3.49 1.71
C VAL A 86 8.88 4.51 0.57
N ALA A 87 9.06 4.05 -0.68
CA ALA A 87 9.01 4.92 -1.86
C ALA A 87 7.63 5.55 -2.06
N PHE A 88 6.55 4.78 -1.84
CA PHE A 88 5.19 5.27 -1.91
C PHE A 88 4.95 6.39 -0.88
N ASN A 89 5.32 6.16 0.37
CA ASN A 89 5.19 7.13 1.44
C ASN A 89 5.99 8.41 1.19
N ALA A 90 7.22 8.28 0.67
CA ALA A 90 8.05 9.43 0.29
C ALA A 90 7.39 10.28 -0.81
N TRP A 91 6.82 9.62 -1.82
CA TRP A 91 6.11 10.32 -2.90
C TRP A 91 4.82 10.99 -2.41
N GLN A 92 4.01 10.30 -1.61
CA GLN A 92 2.78 10.88 -1.04
C GLN A 92 3.08 12.09 -0.15
N TYR A 93 4.15 12.03 0.65
CA TYR A 93 4.62 13.18 1.42
C TYR A 93 4.95 14.38 0.52
N PHE A 94 5.69 14.15 -0.58
CA PHE A 94 5.99 15.21 -1.54
C PHE A 94 4.73 15.77 -2.21
N LEU A 95 3.79 14.93 -2.63
CA LEU A 95 2.52 15.40 -3.22
C LEU A 95 1.73 16.28 -2.25
N ALA A 96 1.71 15.89 -0.97
CA ALA A 96 0.99 16.59 0.09
C ALA A 96 1.62 17.92 0.48
N THR A 97 2.95 18.03 0.44
CA THR A 97 3.68 19.20 0.97
C THR A 97 4.25 20.11 -0.11
N GLN A 98 4.59 19.55 -1.27
CA GLN A 98 5.45 20.18 -2.28
C GLN A 98 6.81 20.63 -1.73
N ASP A 99 7.33 19.96 -0.68
CA ASP A 99 8.64 20.20 -0.09
C ASP A 99 9.76 19.77 -1.07
N ARG A 100 10.05 20.65 -2.04
CA ARG A 100 11.00 20.41 -3.14
C ARG A 100 12.44 20.27 -2.62
N GLU A 101 12.81 21.04 -1.60
CA GLU A 101 14.14 20.92 -0.99
C GLU A 101 14.32 19.53 -0.35
N TRP A 102 13.32 19.06 0.39
CA TRP A 102 13.37 17.71 0.97
C TRP A 102 13.40 16.63 -0.11
N LEU A 103 12.61 16.77 -1.18
CA LEU A 103 12.63 15.83 -2.30
C LEU A 103 14.04 15.72 -2.91
N LEU A 104 14.67 16.85 -3.21
CA LEU A 104 16.02 16.87 -3.81
C LEU A 104 17.08 16.26 -2.91
N ARG A 105 17.03 16.56 -1.60
CA ARG A 105 18.07 16.13 -0.66
C ARG A 105 17.89 14.70 -0.13
N HIS A 106 16.66 14.21 -0.03
CA HIS A 106 16.35 12.93 0.64
C HIS A 106 15.33 12.07 -0.13
N GLY A 107 14.19 12.66 -0.50
CA GLY A 107 13.05 11.89 -1.03
C GLY A 107 13.32 11.21 -2.38
N ALA A 108 13.98 11.91 -3.30
CA ALA A 108 14.32 11.38 -4.61
C ALA A 108 15.31 10.21 -4.48
N GLU A 109 16.32 10.34 -3.62
CA GLU A 109 17.29 9.28 -3.38
C GLU A 109 16.62 8.00 -2.85
N LEU A 110 15.64 8.10 -1.94
CA LEU A 110 14.85 6.95 -1.49
C LEU A 110 14.11 6.26 -2.64
N ILE A 111 13.36 7.04 -3.43
CA ILE A 111 12.52 6.51 -4.52
C ILE A 111 13.37 5.88 -5.63
N LEU A 112 14.46 6.54 -6.01
CA LEU A 112 15.34 6.10 -7.09
C LEU A 112 16.12 4.84 -6.70
N GLU A 113 16.58 4.71 -5.46
CA GLU A 113 17.26 3.49 -5.01
C GLU A 113 16.33 2.29 -4.89
N VAL A 114 15.05 2.51 -4.56
CA VAL A 114 14.04 1.44 -4.60
C VAL A 114 13.72 1.04 -6.04
N ALA A 115 13.59 2.01 -6.96
CA ALA A 115 13.41 1.71 -8.38
C ALA A 115 14.61 0.95 -8.97
N ARG A 116 15.84 1.29 -8.56
CA ARG A 116 17.07 0.58 -8.91
C ARG A 116 17.07 -0.86 -8.39
N LEU A 117 16.60 -1.09 -7.16
CA LEU A 117 16.46 -2.45 -6.62
C LEU A 117 15.53 -3.29 -7.48
N VAL A 118 14.31 -2.81 -7.70
CA VAL A 118 13.30 -3.51 -8.48
C VAL A 118 13.81 -3.81 -9.89
N ALA A 119 14.40 -2.83 -10.57
CA ALA A 119 14.95 -3.02 -11.90
C ALA A 119 16.13 -4.01 -11.93
N SER A 120 16.87 -4.17 -10.84
CA SER A 120 17.94 -5.18 -10.72
C SER A 120 17.42 -6.59 -10.41
N MET A 121 16.23 -6.70 -9.81
CA MET A 121 15.56 -7.97 -9.55
C MET A 121 14.72 -8.47 -10.73
N ALA A 122 14.25 -7.54 -11.59
CA ALA A 122 13.32 -7.84 -12.66
C ALA A 122 13.98 -8.68 -13.77
N GLU A 123 13.40 -9.84 -14.04
CA GLU A 123 13.82 -10.74 -15.12
C GLU A 123 13.00 -10.45 -16.37
N TYR A 124 13.65 -10.17 -17.50
CA TYR A 124 12.96 -9.89 -18.75
C TYR A 124 12.76 -11.16 -19.58
N ASP A 125 11.52 -11.54 -19.81
CA ASP A 125 11.11 -12.55 -20.77
C ASP A 125 10.88 -11.91 -22.14
N GLN A 126 11.72 -12.29 -23.11
CA GLN A 126 11.66 -11.79 -24.48
C GLN A 126 10.48 -12.37 -25.29
N GLU A 127 10.01 -13.56 -24.94
CA GLU A 127 8.93 -14.22 -25.69
C GLU A 127 7.59 -13.55 -25.41
N THR A 128 7.35 -13.19 -24.14
CA THR A 128 6.12 -12.50 -23.72
C THR A 128 6.26 -10.98 -23.70
N ASP A 129 7.48 -10.44 -23.86
CA ASP A 129 7.81 -9.01 -23.68
C ASP A 129 7.34 -8.51 -22.32
N ARG A 130 7.74 -9.24 -21.27
CA ARG A 130 7.34 -8.97 -19.88
C ARG A 130 8.50 -9.06 -18.91
N PHE A 131 8.41 -8.28 -17.84
CA PHE A 131 9.26 -8.43 -16.67
C PHE A 131 8.57 -9.24 -15.59
N HIS A 132 9.35 -10.07 -14.92
CA HIS A 132 8.90 -10.94 -13.83
C HIS A 132 9.70 -10.65 -12.57
N LEU A 133 9.03 -10.72 -11.42
CA LEU A 133 9.70 -10.77 -10.11
C LEU A 133 9.44 -12.15 -9.50
N ARG A 134 10.51 -12.87 -9.21
CA ARG A 134 10.46 -14.28 -8.78
C ARG A 134 10.96 -14.45 -7.36
N GLY A 135 10.49 -15.51 -6.71
CA GLY A 135 10.93 -15.88 -5.36
C GLY A 135 10.65 -14.80 -4.30
N ILE A 136 9.51 -14.10 -4.43
CA ILE A 136 9.08 -13.03 -3.53
C ILE A 136 7.87 -13.45 -2.68
N MET A 137 7.62 -12.72 -1.61
CA MET A 137 6.43 -12.88 -0.78
C MET A 137 5.61 -11.60 -0.83
N GLY A 138 4.29 -11.73 -1.06
CA GLY A 138 3.35 -10.61 -1.07
C GLY A 138 2.96 -10.14 0.33
N PRO A 139 2.08 -9.14 0.45
CA PRO A 139 1.44 -8.77 1.70
C PRO A 139 0.72 -9.92 2.42
N ASP A 140 0.16 -10.88 1.69
CA ASP A 140 -0.44 -12.06 2.31
C ASP A 140 0.64 -13.03 2.80
N GLU A 141 0.92 -12.98 4.10
CA GLU A 141 2.01 -13.75 4.69
C GLU A 141 1.74 -15.26 4.85
N TYR A 142 0.54 -15.71 4.49
CA TYR A 142 0.24 -17.14 4.47
C TYR A 142 0.88 -17.87 3.30
N HIS A 143 1.20 -17.17 2.22
CA HIS A 143 1.84 -17.76 1.06
C HIS A 143 3.35 -17.44 1.06
N THR A 144 4.15 -18.45 1.39
CA THR A 144 5.62 -18.36 1.45
C THR A 144 6.30 -19.08 0.28
N GLY A 145 5.53 -19.81 -0.53
CA GLY A 145 5.97 -20.50 -1.74
C GLY A 145 4.86 -21.40 -2.29
N TYR A 146 5.17 -22.17 -3.33
CA TYR A 146 4.24 -23.17 -3.89
C TYR A 146 4.08 -24.37 -2.94
N PRO A 147 2.98 -25.16 -3.03
CA PRO A 147 2.69 -26.29 -2.14
C PRO A 147 3.86 -27.24 -1.88
N ASP A 148 4.62 -27.58 -2.94
CA ASP A 148 5.71 -28.56 -2.88
C ASP A 148 7.07 -27.92 -2.53
N ASN A 149 7.15 -26.60 -2.44
CA ASN A 149 8.39 -25.87 -2.16
C ASN A 149 8.15 -24.63 -1.30
N PRO A 150 7.65 -24.80 -0.06
CA PRO A 150 7.41 -23.69 0.85
C PRO A 150 8.73 -22.97 1.18
N GLY A 151 8.72 -21.64 1.12
CA GLY A 151 9.88 -20.80 1.42
C GLY A 151 10.80 -20.49 0.24
N ALA A 152 10.51 -21.01 -0.95
CA ALA A 152 11.17 -20.56 -2.19
C ALA A 152 10.67 -19.19 -2.67
N GLY A 153 9.60 -18.67 -2.07
CA GLY A 153 8.87 -17.52 -2.56
C GLY A 153 7.95 -17.87 -3.73
N LEU A 154 7.23 -16.85 -4.19
CA LEU A 154 6.21 -16.88 -5.22
C LEU A 154 6.67 -16.04 -6.40
N ASP A 155 6.20 -16.40 -7.58
CA ASP A 155 6.42 -15.62 -8.78
C ASP A 155 5.26 -14.65 -9.01
N ASP A 156 5.61 -13.43 -9.42
CA ASP A 156 4.68 -12.42 -9.93
C ASP A 156 3.51 -12.09 -9.00
N ASN A 157 3.79 -11.87 -7.71
CA ASN A 157 2.78 -11.32 -6.81
C ASN A 157 2.24 -9.99 -7.37
N ALA A 158 0.93 -9.92 -7.62
CA ALA A 158 0.32 -8.80 -8.35
C ALA A 158 0.51 -7.46 -7.63
N TYR A 159 0.41 -7.44 -6.30
CA TYR A 159 0.68 -6.22 -5.54
C TYR A 159 2.11 -5.73 -5.77
N THR A 160 3.08 -6.62 -5.60
CA THR A 160 4.50 -6.30 -5.73
C THR A 160 4.85 -5.88 -7.15
N ASN A 161 4.38 -6.60 -8.18
CA ASN A 161 4.65 -6.27 -9.59
C ASN A 161 4.06 -4.92 -10.00
N VAL A 162 2.80 -4.64 -9.65
CA VAL A 162 2.18 -3.35 -9.98
C VAL A 162 2.89 -2.20 -9.25
N MET A 163 3.22 -2.37 -7.97
CA MET A 163 3.93 -1.34 -7.20
C MET A 163 5.40 -1.17 -7.63
N ALA A 164 6.03 -2.23 -8.14
CA ALA A 164 7.34 -2.22 -8.79
C ALA A 164 7.33 -1.39 -10.08
N ALA A 165 6.35 -1.62 -10.95
CA ALA A 165 6.16 -0.78 -12.12
C ALA A 165 5.86 0.68 -11.72
N TRP A 166 5.05 0.88 -10.69
CA TRP A 166 4.69 2.21 -10.18
C TRP A 166 5.92 2.99 -9.69
N VAL A 167 6.81 2.38 -8.89
CA VAL A 167 8.00 3.09 -8.39
C VAL A 167 8.97 3.44 -9.52
N CYS A 168 9.11 2.57 -10.53
CA CYS A 168 9.89 2.88 -11.72
C CYS A 168 9.26 4.03 -12.55
N ALA A 169 7.92 4.11 -12.61
CA ALA A 169 7.23 5.24 -13.22
C ALA A 169 7.49 6.55 -12.45
N GLN A 170 7.46 6.51 -11.11
CA GLN A 170 7.80 7.68 -10.29
C GLN A 170 9.26 8.09 -10.44
N ALA A 171 10.19 7.14 -10.56
CA ALA A 171 11.60 7.44 -10.85
C ALA A 171 11.75 8.22 -12.16
N CYS A 172 11.10 7.78 -13.24
CA CYS A 172 11.05 8.54 -14.49
C CYS A 172 10.37 9.91 -14.33
N GLY A 173 9.31 9.99 -13.52
CA GLY A 173 8.62 11.23 -13.21
C GLY A 173 9.53 12.26 -12.53
N ILE A 174 10.33 11.84 -11.54
CA ILE A 174 11.31 12.69 -10.86
C ILE A 174 12.36 13.21 -11.84
N MET A 175 12.89 12.35 -12.72
CA MET A 175 13.85 12.78 -13.75
C MET A 175 13.26 13.80 -14.75
N THR A 176 11.94 13.82 -14.90
CA THR A 176 11.24 14.78 -15.77
C THR A 176 10.84 16.06 -15.03
N LEU A 177 10.55 15.94 -13.73
CA LEU A 177 10.19 17.05 -12.84
C LEU A 177 11.37 18.00 -12.58
N LEU A 178 12.58 17.46 -12.50
CA LEU A 178 13.80 18.22 -12.24
C LEU A 178 14.45 18.70 -13.53
N GLN A 179 15.08 19.87 -13.49
CA GLN A 179 15.75 20.49 -14.65
C GLN A 179 17.00 21.25 -14.21
N GLY A 180 17.94 21.43 -15.14
CA GLY A 180 19.18 22.18 -14.92
C GLY A 180 20.03 21.60 -13.79
N HIS A 181 20.60 22.49 -12.98
CA HIS A 181 21.52 22.14 -11.89
C HIS A 181 20.96 21.09 -10.92
N ASP A 182 19.66 21.15 -10.59
CA ASP A 182 19.06 20.20 -9.64
C ASP A 182 19.02 18.76 -10.18
N LEU A 183 18.80 18.61 -11.49
CA LEU A 183 18.86 17.30 -12.15
C LEU A 183 20.30 16.82 -12.27
N GLU A 184 21.21 17.70 -12.70
CA GLU A 184 22.64 17.40 -12.85
C GLU A 184 23.28 16.96 -11.52
N ASP A 185 23.00 17.67 -10.42
CA ASP A 185 23.47 17.30 -9.08
C ASP A 185 22.95 15.93 -8.64
N LEU A 186 21.64 15.69 -8.81
CA LEU A 186 21.02 14.43 -8.41
C LEU A 186 21.59 13.24 -9.21
N GLN A 187 21.75 13.40 -10.53
CA GLN A 187 22.35 12.38 -11.39
C GLN A 187 23.81 12.13 -11.02
N ALA A 188 24.60 13.18 -10.77
CA ALA A 188 25.99 13.04 -10.37
C ALA A 188 26.13 12.35 -9.00
N ARG A 189 25.33 12.75 -8.01
CA ARG A 189 25.39 12.21 -6.65
C ARG A 189 24.97 10.75 -6.56
N LEU A 190 24.00 10.32 -7.37
CA LEU A 190 23.48 8.96 -7.39
C LEU A 190 24.03 8.11 -8.54
N THR A 191 24.96 8.68 -9.33
CA THR A 191 25.58 8.07 -10.51
C THR A 191 24.54 7.48 -11.47
N ILE A 192 23.47 8.24 -11.75
CA ILE A 192 22.38 7.80 -12.63
C ILE A 192 22.75 8.10 -14.08
N ASP A 193 22.68 7.08 -14.92
CA ASP A 193 22.93 7.20 -16.36
C ASP A 193 21.66 7.02 -17.21
N ALA A 194 21.78 7.32 -18.51
CA ALA A 194 20.65 7.18 -19.43
C ALA A 194 20.14 5.73 -19.57
N PRO A 195 21.01 4.69 -19.66
CA PRO A 195 20.56 3.30 -19.65
C PRO A 195 19.70 2.91 -18.44
N GLU A 196 20.04 3.39 -17.24
CA GLU A 196 19.24 3.14 -16.04
C GLU A 196 17.84 3.75 -16.15
N ILE A 197 17.73 4.99 -16.65
CA ILE A 197 16.43 5.65 -16.88
C ILE A 197 15.60 4.89 -17.93
N VAL A 198 16.24 4.40 -19.00
CA VAL A 198 15.58 3.57 -20.02
C VAL A 198 15.09 2.26 -19.42
N SER A 199 15.87 1.63 -18.55
CA SER A 199 15.47 0.41 -17.82
C SER A 199 14.25 0.66 -16.95
N TRP A 200 14.24 1.71 -16.13
CA TRP A 200 13.05 2.07 -15.32
C TRP A 200 11.81 2.30 -16.19
N ARG A 201 11.96 3.00 -17.32
CA ARG A 201 10.86 3.22 -18.26
C ARG A 201 10.35 1.91 -18.87
N HIS A 202 11.23 0.95 -19.11
CA HIS A 202 10.83 -0.34 -19.66
C HIS A 202 10.07 -1.17 -18.63
N VAL A 203 10.64 -1.32 -17.42
CA VAL A 203 10.02 -2.04 -16.29
C VAL A 203 8.65 -1.46 -15.95
N SER A 204 8.52 -0.14 -15.91
CA SER A 204 7.24 0.54 -15.59
C SER A 204 6.12 0.33 -16.62
N LYS A 205 6.42 -0.21 -17.81
CA LYS A 205 5.45 -0.45 -18.88
C LYS A 205 5.22 -1.94 -19.18
N ARG A 206 6.16 -2.79 -18.78
CA ARG A 206 6.20 -4.20 -19.20
C ARG A 206 6.17 -5.19 -18.03
N MET A 207 5.98 -4.76 -16.79
CA MET A 207 5.82 -5.69 -15.68
C MET A 207 4.61 -6.61 -15.90
N PHE A 208 4.79 -7.91 -15.66
CA PHE A 208 3.72 -8.90 -15.73
C PHE A 208 2.74 -8.75 -14.57
N VAL A 209 1.44 -8.94 -14.84
CA VAL A 209 0.39 -9.01 -13.83
C VAL A 209 -0.43 -10.27 -14.10
N PRO A 210 -0.53 -11.22 -13.15
CA PRO A 210 -1.27 -12.45 -13.37
C PRO A 210 -2.79 -12.23 -13.26
N PHE A 211 -3.56 -12.95 -14.07
CA PHE A 211 -5.03 -12.95 -14.04
C PHE A 211 -5.56 -14.38 -14.17
N HIS A 212 -6.64 -14.70 -13.47
CA HIS A 212 -7.40 -15.93 -13.65
C HIS A 212 -8.90 -15.61 -13.71
N GLU A 213 -9.64 -16.21 -14.65
CA GLU A 213 -11.10 -16.03 -14.79
C GLU A 213 -11.58 -14.56 -14.77
N GLY A 214 -10.76 -13.63 -15.30
CA GLY A 214 -11.04 -12.20 -15.31
C GLY A 214 -10.83 -11.46 -13.97
N ILE A 215 -10.26 -12.13 -12.96
CA ILE A 215 -9.82 -11.57 -11.68
C ILE A 215 -8.30 -11.35 -11.72
N ILE A 216 -7.81 -10.31 -11.03
CA ILE A 216 -6.36 -10.15 -10.79
C ILE A 216 -5.90 -11.28 -9.85
N SER A 217 -5.04 -12.17 -10.32
CA SER A 217 -4.49 -13.27 -9.52
C SER A 217 -3.54 -12.72 -8.44
N GLN A 218 -3.47 -13.35 -7.27
CA GLN A 218 -2.61 -12.86 -6.20
C GLN A 218 -1.12 -13.03 -6.54
N PHE A 219 -0.81 -14.14 -7.20
CA PHE A 219 0.50 -14.48 -7.76
C PHE A 219 0.31 -15.49 -8.90
N ALA A 220 1.36 -15.78 -9.67
CA ALA A 220 1.29 -16.74 -10.76
C ALA A 220 0.97 -18.15 -10.23
N GLY A 221 -0.10 -18.78 -10.74
CA GLY A 221 -0.56 -20.12 -10.31
C GLY A 221 -1.43 -20.15 -9.06
N TYR A 222 -1.88 -19.00 -8.54
CA TYR A 222 -2.80 -18.94 -7.38
C TYR A 222 -4.10 -19.73 -7.62
N GLU A 223 -4.59 -19.73 -8.86
CA GLU A 223 -5.76 -20.47 -9.30
C GLU A 223 -5.58 -21.99 -9.26
N GLU A 224 -4.36 -22.51 -9.17
CA GLU A 224 -4.11 -23.96 -9.08
C GLU A 224 -4.27 -24.47 -7.63
N LEU A 225 -4.32 -23.55 -6.65
CA LEU A 225 -4.51 -23.89 -5.26
C LEU A 225 -5.94 -24.39 -4.97
N GLN A 226 -6.07 -25.17 -3.91
CA GLN A 226 -7.33 -25.77 -3.48
C GLN A 226 -8.22 -24.73 -2.79
N GLU A 227 -9.53 -24.91 -2.79
CA GLU A 227 -10.39 -24.09 -1.92
C GLU A 227 -10.31 -24.63 -0.47
N LEU A 228 -10.25 -23.72 0.51
CA LEU A 228 -10.33 -24.09 1.92
C LEU A 228 -11.77 -24.45 2.29
N ASP A 229 -11.96 -25.46 3.13
CA ASP A 229 -13.24 -25.71 3.79
C ASP A 229 -13.51 -24.66 4.88
N TRP A 230 -13.95 -23.47 4.46
CA TRP A 230 -14.22 -22.34 5.34
C TRP A 230 -15.28 -22.65 6.40
N GLU A 231 -16.28 -23.47 6.06
CA GLU A 231 -17.35 -23.82 7.00
C GLU A 231 -16.80 -24.71 8.12
N HIS A 232 -15.99 -25.71 7.78
CA HIS A 232 -15.30 -26.54 8.77
C HIS A 232 -14.50 -25.68 9.75
N TYR A 233 -13.59 -24.84 9.27
CA TYR A 233 -12.73 -24.05 10.15
C TYR A 233 -13.49 -23.02 10.99
N ARG A 234 -14.53 -22.37 10.44
CA ARG A 234 -15.38 -21.43 11.18
C ARG A 234 -16.22 -22.11 12.28
N ASN A 235 -16.59 -23.37 12.08
CA ASN A 235 -17.35 -24.14 13.08
C ASN A 235 -16.43 -24.79 14.13
N ALA A 236 -15.23 -25.23 13.73
CA ALA A 236 -14.29 -25.93 14.61
C ALA A 236 -13.51 -24.97 15.52
N TYR A 237 -13.28 -23.72 15.09
CA TYR A 237 -12.44 -22.76 15.79
C TYR A 237 -13.17 -21.47 16.13
N THR A 238 -13.04 -21.01 17.37
CA THR A 238 -13.57 -19.72 17.81
C THR A 238 -12.93 -18.53 17.08
N ASN A 239 -11.67 -18.66 16.69
CA ASN A 239 -10.93 -17.66 15.93
C ASN A 239 -10.04 -18.35 14.88
N ILE A 240 -10.20 -17.95 13.61
CA ILE A 240 -9.46 -18.45 12.45
C ILE A 240 -8.41 -17.45 11.91
N GLU A 241 -8.17 -16.34 12.62
CA GLU A 241 -7.18 -15.31 12.24
C GLU A 241 -5.73 -15.85 12.19
N ARG A 242 -5.44 -17.00 12.81
CA ARG A 242 -4.14 -17.66 12.73
C ARG A 242 -4.25 -19.03 12.07
N LEU A 243 -4.87 -19.06 10.88
CA LEU A 243 -4.99 -20.27 10.06
C LEU A 243 -3.63 -20.88 9.72
N ASP A 244 -2.57 -20.07 9.57
CA ASP A 244 -1.19 -20.55 9.47
C ASP A 244 -0.80 -21.51 10.60
N LEU A 245 -1.11 -21.13 11.85
CA LEU A 245 -0.78 -21.93 13.02
C LEU A 245 -1.75 -23.10 13.24
N ILE A 246 -2.99 -22.96 12.78
CA ILE A 246 -4.00 -24.03 12.85
C ILE A 246 -3.62 -25.14 11.88
N LEU A 247 -3.45 -24.79 10.59
CA LEU A 247 -3.08 -25.74 9.54
C LEU A 247 -1.75 -26.42 9.85
N GLU A 248 -0.75 -25.67 10.32
CA GLU A 248 0.54 -26.28 10.69
C GLU A 248 0.39 -27.29 11.83
N ALA A 249 -0.47 -27.02 12.82
CA ALA A 249 -0.72 -27.96 13.90
C ALA A 249 -1.42 -29.25 13.43
N GLU A 250 -2.23 -29.15 12.37
CA GLU A 250 -2.91 -30.26 11.69
C GLU A 250 -2.00 -31.00 10.69
N GLY A 251 -0.75 -30.56 10.51
CA GLY A 251 0.18 -31.14 9.55
C GLY A 251 -0.07 -30.70 8.11
N ASP A 252 -0.71 -29.55 7.93
CA ASP A 252 -1.06 -28.95 6.66
C ASP A 252 -0.43 -27.55 6.49
N SER A 253 -0.66 -26.90 5.35
CA SER A 253 -0.07 -25.60 5.05
C SER A 253 -1.05 -24.68 4.32
N PRO A 254 -1.09 -23.37 4.66
CA PRO A 254 -1.86 -22.40 3.91
C PRO A 254 -1.42 -22.27 2.45
N ASN A 255 -0.17 -22.59 2.10
CA ASN A 255 0.34 -22.54 0.72
C ASN A 255 -0.45 -23.43 -0.27
N ARG A 256 -1.29 -24.35 0.23
CA ARG A 256 -2.11 -25.26 -0.58
C ARG A 256 -3.46 -24.69 -0.96
N TYR A 257 -3.86 -23.57 -0.35
CA TYR A 257 -5.24 -23.11 -0.40
C TYR A 257 -5.37 -21.66 -0.88
N ARG A 258 -6.47 -21.39 -1.57
CA ARG A 258 -6.91 -20.03 -1.93
C ARG A 258 -7.46 -19.32 -0.70
N LEU A 259 -6.57 -18.90 0.20
CA LEU A 259 -6.90 -18.19 1.44
C LEU A 259 -5.88 -17.09 1.71
N ALA A 260 -6.27 -15.98 2.34
CA ALA A 260 -5.35 -14.88 2.64
C ALA A 260 -5.39 -14.49 4.11
N LYS A 261 -4.22 -14.16 4.67
CA LYS A 261 -4.07 -13.56 6.00
C LYS A 261 -4.70 -12.17 6.02
N GLN A 262 -4.36 -11.37 5.02
CA GLN A 262 -4.68 -9.96 4.94
C GLN A 262 -4.87 -9.51 3.49
N ALA A 263 -5.21 -8.24 3.29
CA ALA A 263 -5.30 -7.68 1.95
C ALA A 263 -3.95 -7.80 1.22
N ASP A 264 -3.97 -8.40 0.03
CA ASP A 264 -2.84 -8.47 -0.91
C ASP A 264 -3.18 -7.76 -2.22
N VAL A 265 -3.94 -8.39 -3.12
CA VAL A 265 -4.46 -7.72 -4.33
C VAL A 265 -5.30 -6.49 -3.97
N LEU A 266 -6.08 -6.56 -2.89
CA LEU A 266 -6.88 -5.44 -2.40
C LEU A 266 -6.02 -4.25 -1.92
N MET A 267 -4.74 -4.46 -1.63
CA MET A 267 -3.84 -3.36 -1.31
C MET A 267 -3.59 -2.45 -2.51
N LEU A 268 -3.70 -2.93 -3.74
CA LEU A 268 -3.61 -2.08 -4.93
C LEU A 268 -4.74 -1.04 -4.96
N LEU A 269 -5.96 -1.46 -4.64
CA LEU A 269 -7.11 -0.55 -4.50
C LEU A 269 -6.96 0.36 -3.28
N TYR A 270 -6.38 -0.14 -2.18
CA TYR A 270 -6.11 0.69 -1.01
C TYR A 270 -5.13 1.83 -1.33
N VAL A 271 -3.99 1.53 -1.96
CA VAL A 271 -2.92 2.52 -2.19
C VAL A 271 -3.21 3.45 -3.37
N LEU A 272 -3.61 2.91 -4.54
CA LEU A 272 -3.84 3.69 -5.76
C LEU A 272 -5.30 4.17 -5.87
N GLY A 273 -6.25 3.43 -5.31
CA GLY A 273 -7.66 3.63 -5.63
C GLY A 273 -8.03 3.07 -7.01
N GLU A 274 -9.33 2.95 -7.25
CA GLU A 274 -9.85 2.25 -8.44
C GLU A 274 -9.45 2.91 -9.76
N LYS A 275 -9.61 4.24 -9.85
CA LYS A 275 -9.33 5.01 -11.06
C LYS A 275 -7.85 4.94 -11.45
N GLU A 276 -6.96 5.18 -10.49
CA GLU A 276 -5.52 5.16 -10.76
C GLU A 276 -5.03 3.74 -11.05
N LEU A 277 -5.51 2.73 -10.32
CA LEU A 277 -5.19 1.33 -10.63
C LEU A 277 -5.60 0.95 -12.05
N THR A 278 -6.81 1.32 -12.48
CA THR A 278 -7.31 1.02 -13.83
C THR A 278 -6.44 1.68 -14.91
N LEU A 279 -6.12 2.97 -14.74
CA LEU A 279 -5.25 3.69 -15.66
C LEU A 279 -3.84 3.09 -15.70
N PHE A 280 -3.33 2.67 -14.55
CA PHE A 280 -2.00 2.11 -14.44
C PHE A 280 -1.91 0.72 -15.08
N LEU A 281 -2.90 -0.15 -14.86
CA LEU A 281 -3.01 -1.45 -15.53
C LEU A 281 -3.13 -1.30 -17.05
N ALA A 282 -3.93 -0.34 -17.53
CA ALA A 282 -4.00 -0.04 -18.96
C ALA A 282 -2.64 0.41 -19.52
N GLY A 283 -1.88 1.21 -18.76
CA GLY A 283 -0.50 1.59 -19.10
C GLY A 283 0.48 0.42 -19.18
N LEU A 284 0.22 -0.67 -18.45
CA LEU A 284 0.94 -1.94 -18.54
C LEU A 284 0.40 -2.85 -19.67
N GLY A 285 -0.66 -2.45 -20.37
CA GLY A 285 -1.32 -3.22 -21.43
C GLY A 285 -2.37 -4.21 -20.93
N TYR A 286 -2.94 -3.98 -19.75
CA TYR A 286 -4.03 -4.78 -19.18
C TYR A 286 -5.31 -3.94 -19.08
N GLU A 287 -6.28 -4.23 -19.95
CA GLU A 287 -7.60 -3.61 -19.88
C GLU A 287 -8.45 -4.30 -18.82
N VAL A 288 -8.80 -3.58 -17.76
CA VAL A 288 -9.63 -4.10 -16.65
C VAL A 288 -10.88 -3.26 -16.52
N SER A 289 -12.03 -3.90 -16.69
CA SER A 289 -13.34 -3.27 -16.50
C SER A 289 -13.69 -3.10 -15.01
N ALA A 290 -14.61 -2.17 -14.71
CA ALA A 290 -15.15 -2.00 -13.36
C ALA A 290 -15.74 -3.31 -12.80
N ALA A 291 -16.47 -4.07 -13.64
CA ALA A 291 -17.03 -5.37 -13.25
C ALA A 291 -15.95 -6.41 -12.90
N GLN A 292 -14.80 -6.41 -13.57
CA GLN A 292 -13.67 -7.28 -13.22
C GLN A 292 -13.03 -6.88 -11.89
N LEU A 293 -12.91 -5.58 -11.61
CA LEU A 293 -12.43 -5.09 -10.31
C LEU A 293 -13.41 -5.42 -9.18
N GLU A 294 -14.72 -5.29 -9.42
CA GLU A 294 -15.77 -5.72 -8.49
C GLU A 294 -15.67 -7.22 -8.20
N LYS A 295 -15.59 -8.05 -9.25
CA LYS A 295 -15.40 -9.50 -9.11
C LYS A 295 -14.12 -9.84 -8.35
N THR A 296 -13.03 -9.14 -8.62
CA THR A 296 -11.75 -9.30 -7.90
C THR A 296 -11.93 -9.01 -6.41
N VAL A 297 -12.68 -7.97 -6.07
CA VAL A 297 -12.91 -7.59 -4.69
C VAL A 297 -13.74 -8.62 -3.96
N ASP A 298 -14.89 -9.00 -4.50
CA ASP A 298 -15.73 -10.03 -3.89
C ASP A 298 -14.99 -11.36 -3.70
N TYR A 299 -14.15 -11.72 -4.68
CA TYR A 299 -13.33 -12.93 -4.64
C TYR A 299 -12.39 -12.98 -3.43
N TYR A 300 -11.63 -11.92 -3.17
CA TYR A 300 -10.68 -11.86 -2.05
C TYR A 300 -11.35 -11.54 -0.71
N LEU A 301 -12.45 -10.77 -0.70
CA LEU A 301 -13.25 -10.56 0.50
C LEU A 301 -13.80 -11.88 1.06
N ALA A 302 -14.16 -12.82 0.18
CA ALA A 302 -14.66 -14.13 0.58
C ALA A 302 -13.57 -15.07 1.13
N ARG A 303 -12.30 -14.80 0.82
CA ARG A 303 -11.14 -15.70 1.08
C ARG A 303 -10.15 -15.16 2.10
N THR A 304 -10.48 -14.09 2.83
CA THR A 304 -9.57 -13.48 3.80
C THR A 304 -9.94 -13.87 5.24
N ALA A 305 -8.95 -14.37 5.99
CA ALA A 305 -9.09 -14.78 7.39
C ALA A 305 -8.96 -13.63 8.40
N HIS A 306 -8.49 -12.47 7.94
CA HIS A 306 -8.23 -11.27 8.75
C HIS A 306 -7.21 -11.48 9.88
N GLY A 307 -6.17 -12.27 9.62
CA GLY A 307 -5.07 -12.59 10.53
C GLY A 307 -4.13 -11.45 10.92
N SER A 308 -4.49 -10.22 10.59
CA SER A 308 -3.75 -9.00 10.83
C SER A 308 -4.73 -7.86 11.08
N THR A 309 -4.46 -7.03 12.07
CA THR A 309 -5.30 -5.87 12.39
C THR A 309 -5.38 -4.89 11.22
N LEU A 310 -4.35 -4.83 10.37
CA LEU A 310 -4.32 -4.02 9.15
C LEU A 310 -5.29 -4.53 8.06
N SER A 311 -5.62 -5.82 8.08
CA SER A 311 -6.50 -6.44 7.09
C SER A 311 -7.87 -5.75 7.09
N ARG A 312 -8.51 -5.61 8.26
CA ARG A 312 -9.82 -4.98 8.38
C ARG A 312 -9.81 -3.51 7.94
N VAL A 313 -8.73 -2.78 8.19
CA VAL A 313 -8.57 -1.39 7.73
C VAL A 313 -8.55 -1.32 6.20
N ALA A 314 -7.71 -2.13 5.55
CA ALA A 314 -7.63 -2.16 4.10
C ALA A 314 -8.98 -2.60 3.46
N HIS A 315 -9.64 -3.61 4.04
CA HIS A 315 -10.93 -4.09 3.58
C HIS A 315 -12.03 -3.03 3.72
N ALA A 316 -12.12 -2.37 4.88
CA ALA A 316 -13.07 -1.26 5.09
C ALA A 316 -12.83 -0.13 4.07
N SER A 317 -11.57 0.21 3.81
CA SER A 317 -11.20 1.23 2.82
C SER A 317 -11.64 0.86 1.41
N VAL A 318 -11.41 -0.38 0.98
CA VAL A 318 -11.81 -0.88 -0.35
C VAL A 318 -13.32 -0.98 -0.48
N LEU A 319 -14.00 -1.42 0.58
CA LEU A 319 -15.47 -1.50 0.62
C LEU A 319 -16.13 -0.13 0.57
N ALA A 320 -15.51 0.92 1.15
CA ALA A 320 -16.12 2.25 1.24
C ALA A 320 -16.57 2.82 -0.12
N ALA A 321 -15.85 2.48 -1.20
CA ALA A 321 -16.18 2.90 -2.54
C ALA A 321 -17.38 2.16 -3.15
N ARG A 322 -17.78 1.00 -2.62
CA ARG A 322 -18.76 0.08 -3.23
C ARG A 322 -19.97 -0.18 -2.34
N ASP A 323 -19.70 -0.56 -1.09
CA ASP A 323 -20.68 -0.86 -0.06
C ASP A 323 -20.27 -0.13 1.22
N PRO A 324 -20.61 1.18 1.35
CA PRO A 324 -20.21 1.98 2.49
C PRO A 324 -20.79 1.46 3.81
N ASP A 325 -21.96 0.81 3.81
CA ASP A 325 -22.58 0.27 5.02
C ASP A 325 -21.85 -1.00 5.52
N ARG A 326 -21.45 -1.90 4.61
CA ARG A 326 -20.56 -3.02 4.96
C ARG A 326 -19.18 -2.52 5.35
N ALA A 327 -18.63 -1.53 4.65
CA ALA A 327 -17.38 -0.87 5.02
C ALA A 327 -17.43 -0.31 6.45
N TRP A 328 -18.54 0.31 6.84
CA TRP A 328 -18.75 0.82 8.19
C TRP A 328 -18.74 -0.29 9.25
N SER A 329 -19.35 -1.43 8.94
CA SER A 329 -19.35 -2.60 9.83
C SER A 329 -17.92 -3.12 10.02
N THR A 330 -17.18 -3.34 8.93
CA THR A 330 -15.76 -3.76 8.97
C THR A 330 -14.86 -2.72 9.65
N PHE A 331 -15.13 -1.43 9.43
CA PHE A 331 -14.42 -0.33 10.10
C PHE A 331 -14.62 -0.38 11.62
N ARG A 332 -15.84 -0.64 12.11
CA ARG A 332 -16.12 -0.74 13.55
C ARG A 332 -15.38 -1.91 14.20
N GLU A 333 -15.22 -3.02 13.51
CA GLU A 333 -14.38 -4.14 13.99
C GLU A 333 -12.92 -3.71 14.08
N ALA A 334 -12.39 -3.01 13.08
CA ALA A 334 -11.03 -2.48 13.11
C ALA A 334 -10.82 -1.48 14.26
N LEU A 335 -11.81 -0.61 14.51
CA LEU A 335 -11.78 0.39 15.59
C LEU A 335 -11.75 -0.25 16.99
N SER A 336 -12.37 -1.41 17.13
CA SER A 336 -12.50 -2.10 18.43
C SER A 336 -11.32 -3.03 18.72
N ALA A 337 -10.35 -3.15 17.81
CA ALA A 337 -9.29 -4.16 17.87
C ALA A 337 -8.53 -4.18 19.21
N ASP A 338 -8.06 -3.01 19.67
CA ASP A 338 -7.34 -2.89 20.95
C ASP A 338 -8.27 -2.68 22.16
N LEU A 339 -9.48 -2.17 21.96
CA LEU A 339 -10.41 -1.92 23.06
C LEU A 339 -11.03 -3.22 23.58
N ASP A 340 -11.35 -4.14 22.66
CA ASP A 340 -12.00 -5.41 22.95
C ASP A 340 -11.05 -6.62 22.79
N ASP A 341 -9.74 -6.38 22.55
CA ASP A 341 -8.71 -7.40 22.33
C ASP A 341 -9.16 -8.46 21.31
N THR A 342 -9.65 -8.01 20.14
CA THR A 342 -10.40 -8.86 19.20
C THR A 342 -9.58 -9.99 18.59
N GLN A 343 -8.25 -9.87 18.57
CA GLN A 343 -7.33 -10.93 18.13
C GLN A 343 -6.97 -11.92 19.24
N GLY A 344 -7.34 -11.63 20.49
CA GLY A 344 -7.12 -12.47 21.66
C GLY A 344 -5.66 -12.46 22.15
N GLY A 345 -5.39 -11.68 23.17
CA GLY A 345 -4.13 -11.66 23.92
C GLY A 345 -3.00 -10.86 23.29
N THR A 346 -3.20 -10.25 22.12
CA THR A 346 -2.16 -9.47 21.42
C THR A 346 -2.06 -8.06 21.99
N THR A 347 -3.16 -7.44 22.42
CA THR A 347 -3.12 -6.09 23.00
C THR A 347 -2.28 -6.02 24.27
N ARG A 348 -2.20 -7.12 25.04
CA ARG A 348 -1.30 -7.21 26.22
C ARG A 348 0.18 -7.16 25.85
N THR A 349 0.54 -7.46 24.61
CA THR A 349 1.91 -7.41 24.09
C THR A 349 2.25 -6.07 23.44
N GLY A 350 1.24 -5.25 23.13
CA GLY A 350 1.39 -3.91 22.57
C GLY A 350 0.11 -3.48 21.84
N ILE A 351 -0.08 -2.16 21.70
CA ILE A 351 -1.17 -1.57 20.91
C ILE A 351 -0.84 -1.61 19.41
N HIS A 352 -1.86 -1.67 18.56
CA HIS A 352 -1.71 -1.82 17.11
C HIS A 352 -1.71 -0.44 16.41
N LEU A 353 -0.59 0.27 16.48
CA LEU A 353 -0.46 1.65 15.95
C LEU A 353 -0.91 1.81 14.49
N GLY A 354 -0.62 0.83 13.63
CA GLY A 354 -1.04 0.84 12.23
C GLY A 354 -2.57 0.80 12.07
N ALA A 355 -3.26 -0.03 12.86
CA ALA A 355 -4.71 -0.08 12.87
C ALA A 355 -5.33 1.18 13.49
N MET A 356 -4.75 1.71 14.57
CA MET A 356 -5.20 2.95 15.20
C MET A 356 -5.14 4.15 14.23
N ALA A 357 -4.02 4.31 13.52
CA ALA A 357 -3.91 5.38 12.53
C ALA A 357 -4.77 5.11 11.29
N GLY A 358 -4.78 3.86 10.83
CA GLY A 358 -5.50 3.42 9.64
C GLY A 358 -7.02 3.58 9.77
N THR A 359 -7.59 3.40 10.96
CA THR A 359 -9.03 3.67 11.19
C THR A 359 -9.38 5.14 10.98
N ILE A 360 -8.54 6.07 11.45
CA ILE A 360 -8.73 7.50 11.15
C ILE A 360 -8.56 7.75 9.63
N ASP A 361 -7.62 7.04 8.99
CA ASP A 361 -7.42 7.15 7.54
C ASP A 361 -8.64 6.71 6.73
N VAL A 362 -9.35 5.64 7.14
CA VAL A 362 -10.57 5.18 6.45
C VAL A 362 -11.61 6.30 6.37
N VAL A 363 -11.76 7.11 7.42
CA VAL A 363 -12.70 8.25 7.41
C VAL A 363 -12.27 9.33 6.41
N GLN A 364 -10.99 9.73 6.42
CA GLN A 364 -10.50 10.81 5.55
C GLN A 364 -10.37 10.36 4.08
N ARG A 365 -9.72 9.23 3.83
CA ARG A 365 -9.32 8.78 2.48
C ARG A 365 -10.43 7.96 1.82
N SER A 366 -11.19 7.18 2.59
CA SER A 366 -12.13 6.22 2.01
C SER A 366 -13.55 6.75 2.01
N PHE A 367 -14.09 7.16 3.16
CA PHE A 367 -15.46 7.71 3.22
C PHE A 367 -15.57 9.13 2.64
N ALA A 368 -14.66 10.04 2.98
CA ALA A 368 -14.62 11.34 2.30
C ALA A 368 -13.99 11.28 0.90
N GLY A 369 -13.39 10.14 0.53
CA GLY A 369 -12.78 9.93 -0.78
C GLY A 369 -11.61 10.85 -1.07
N LEU A 370 -10.90 11.33 -0.04
CA LEU A 370 -9.75 12.22 -0.19
C LEU A 370 -8.61 11.50 -0.92
N ARG A 371 -8.08 12.09 -1.99
CA ARG A 371 -6.84 11.65 -2.65
C ARG A 371 -5.99 12.85 -3.04
N MET A 372 -4.69 12.74 -2.84
CA MET A 372 -3.72 13.77 -3.22
C MET A 372 -3.03 13.32 -4.50
N THR A 373 -3.14 14.11 -5.56
CA THR A 373 -2.47 13.85 -6.84
C THR A 373 -1.47 14.96 -7.16
N SER A 374 -0.72 14.83 -8.26
CA SER A 374 0.18 15.90 -8.74
C SER A 374 -0.58 17.20 -9.03
N ASP A 375 -1.84 17.10 -9.44
CA ASP A 375 -2.56 18.23 -10.05
C ASP A 375 -3.72 18.74 -9.19
N ALA A 376 -4.27 17.91 -8.31
CA ALA A 376 -5.47 18.24 -7.55
C ALA A 376 -5.63 17.47 -6.24
N LEU A 377 -6.34 18.08 -5.30
CA LEU A 377 -6.93 17.42 -4.14
C LEU A 377 -8.31 16.90 -4.52
N LEU A 378 -8.44 15.58 -4.63
CA LEU A 378 -9.66 14.92 -5.07
C LEU A 378 -10.54 14.57 -3.86
N PHE A 379 -11.85 14.66 -4.05
CA PHE A 379 -12.86 14.10 -3.15
C PHE A 379 -13.82 13.23 -3.95
N SER A 380 -14.22 12.10 -3.37
CA SER A 380 -15.27 11.23 -3.90
C SER A 380 -16.07 10.64 -2.74
N PRO A 381 -16.85 11.47 -2.03
CA PRO A 381 -17.46 11.05 -0.79
C PRO A 381 -18.50 9.95 -0.97
N LYS A 382 -18.41 8.91 -0.15
CA LYS A 382 -19.41 7.85 0.01
C LYS A 382 -19.57 7.56 1.50
N MET A 383 -20.63 8.13 2.09
CA MET A 383 -20.88 8.05 3.52
C MET A 383 -21.81 6.86 3.84
N PRO A 384 -21.51 6.06 4.89
CA PRO A 384 -22.46 5.07 5.40
C PRO A 384 -23.67 5.75 6.03
N LYS A 385 -24.83 5.08 6.03
CA LYS A 385 -26.09 5.62 6.57
C LYS A 385 -26.00 6.03 8.04
N GLY A 386 -25.12 5.37 8.80
CA GLY A 386 -24.91 5.63 10.23
C GLY A 386 -24.21 6.96 10.53
N ILE A 387 -23.56 7.60 9.56
CA ILE A 387 -22.80 8.84 9.77
C ILE A 387 -23.54 10.02 9.15
N ARG A 388 -23.98 10.95 10.01
CA ARG A 388 -24.69 12.17 9.57
C ARG A 388 -23.75 13.30 9.20
N THR A 389 -22.65 13.42 9.93
CA THR A 389 -21.69 14.53 9.82
C THR A 389 -20.27 14.03 10.04
N VAL A 390 -19.34 14.47 9.21
CA VAL A 390 -17.90 14.25 9.40
C VAL A 390 -17.18 15.57 9.20
N SER A 391 -16.33 15.92 10.17
CA SER A 391 -15.48 17.10 10.07
C SER A 391 -14.05 16.76 10.43
N PHE A 392 -13.10 17.21 9.63
CA PHE A 392 -11.68 17.05 9.94
C PHE A 392 -10.82 18.08 9.20
N HIS A 393 -9.62 18.33 9.71
CA HIS A 393 -8.65 19.23 9.08
C HIS A 393 -7.64 18.51 8.19
N VAL A 394 -7.07 19.13 7.15
CA VAL A 394 -5.97 18.55 6.38
C VAL A 394 -4.96 19.64 6.06
N ARG A 395 -3.68 19.32 6.17
CA ARG A 395 -2.59 20.11 5.61
C ARG A 395 -2.28 19.63 4.20
N TYR A 396 -2.30 20.56 3.25
CA TYR A 396 -1.99 20.28 1.85
C TYR A 396 -1.40 21.52 1.18
N ARG A 397 -0.14 21.42 0.74
CA ARG A 397 0.61 22.50 0.05
C ARG A 397 0.51 23.84 0.79
N ASP A 398 0.89 23.81 2.06
CA ASP A 398 0.82 24.90 3.04
C ASP A 398 -0.59 25.41 3.42
N HIS A 399 -1.66 24.91 2.81
CA HIS A 399 -3.01 25.18 3.28
C HIS A 399 -3.35 24.36 4.54
N LEU A 400 -4.00 25.00 5.50
CA LEU A 400 -4.79 24.32 6.53
C LEU A 400 -6.26 24.31 6.09
N LEU A 401 -6.74 23.16 5.65
CA LEU A 401 -8.09 22.96 5.15
C LEU A 401 -8.98 22.42 6.26
N SER A 402 -10.20 22.94 6.36
CA SER A 402 -11.31 22.33 7.10
C SER A 402 -12.24 21.65 6.10
N ILE A 403 -12.45 20.35 6.30
CA ILE A 403 -13.33 19.51 5.50
C ILE A 403 -14.56 19.20 6.34
N ASN A 404 -15.76 19.56 5.86
CA ASN A 404 -17.03 19.19 6.47
C ASN A 404 -17.92 18.49 5.45
N LEU A 405 -18.36 17.28 5.78
CA LEU A 405 -19.40 16.55 5.09
C LEU A 405 -20.64 16.50 5.98
N GLU A 406 -21.68 17.23 5.61
CA GLU A 406 -22.98 17.18 6.29
C GLU A 406 -24.12 17.36 5.30
N HIS A 407 -25.29 16.77 5.59
CA HIS A 407 -26.53 17.05 4.86
C HIS A 407 -26.42 16.94 3.33
N GLY A 408 -25.65 15.96 2.83
CA GLY A 408 -25.43 15.79 1.38
C GLY A 408 -24.56 16.88 0.74
N LYS A 409 -23.66 17.49 1.50
CA LYS A 409 -22.79 18.57 1.04
C LYS A 409 -21.38 18.41 1.56
N LEU A 410 -20.40 18.63 0.68
CA LEU A 410 -19.00 18.78 1.04
C LEU A 410 -18.66 20.27 1.08
N THR A 411 -18.13 20.75 2.19
CA THR A 411 -17.57 22.09 2.35
C THR A 411 -16.07 21.98 2.59
N VAL A 412 -15.30 22.72 1.81
CA VAL A 412 -13.84 22.84 1.95
C VAL A 412 -13.49 24.29 2.19
N SER A 413 -12.93 24.59 3.35
CA SER A 413 -12.52 25.95 3.73
C SER A 413 -11.01 25.99 3.96
N ALA A 414 -10.30 26.89 3.30
CA ALA A 414 -8.90 27.17 3.60
C ALA A 414 -8.81 28.25 4.68
N ALA A 415 -7.95 28.04 5.68
CA ALA A 415 -7.59 29.10 6.61
C ALA A 415 -6.95 30.30 5.84
N PRO A 416 -7.08 31.54 6.33
CA PRO A 416 -6.35 32.68 5.79
C PRO A 416 -4.83 32.42 5.80
N GLY A 417 -4.15 32.86 4.75
CA GLY A 417 -2.72 32.64 4.56
C GLY A 417 -2.25 33.19 3.21
N ASP A 418 -1.05 32.81 2.81
CA ASP A 418 -0.37 33.25 1.58
C ASP A 418 -0.07 32.09 0.62
N ALA A 419 -0.51 30.87 0.95
CA ALA A 419 -0.32 29.70 0.11
C ALA A 419 -1.00 29.88 -1.27
N PRO A 420 -0.32 29.52 -2.38
CA PRO A 420 -0.90 29.59 -3.72
C PRO A 420 -2.19 28.78 -3.85
N ALA A 421 -3.09 29.20 -4.74
CA ALA A 421 -4.35 28.50 -4.95
C ALA A 421 -4.14 27.03 -5.34
N ILE A 422 -4.93 26.14 -4.75
CA ILE A 422 -4.92 24.71 -5.05
C ILE A 422 -6.15 24.32 -5.88
N CYS A 423 -6.01 23.29 -6.72
CA CYS A 423 -7.13 22.70 -7.45
C CYS A 423 -7.83 21.67 -6.58
N LEU A 424 -9.13 21.86 -6.34
CA LEU A 424 -10.02 20.86 -5.78
C LEU A 424 -10.77 20.16 -6.93
N GLN A 425 -10.98 18.86 -6.80
CA GLN A 425 -11.81 18.12 -7.73
C GLN A 425 -12.84 17.25 -6.99
N VAL A 426 -14.11 17.40 -7.33
CA VAL A 426 -15.21 16.59 -6.79
C VAL A 426 -16.00 16.03 -7.96
N GLY A 427 -15.88 14.72 -8.19
CA GLY A 427 -16.38 14.10 -9.42
C GLY A 427 -15.74 14.73 -10.68
N SER A 428 -16.56 15.33 -11.54
CA SER A 428 -16.12 16.06 -12.74
C SER A 428 -15.85 17.55 -12.50
N GLU A 429 -16.30 18.10 -11.37
CA GLU A 429 -16.12 19.52 -11.05
C GLU A 429 -14.68 19.79 -10.59
N ARG A 430 -14.04 20.80 -11.18
CA ARG A 430 -12.71 21.29 -10.80
C ARG A 430 -12.77 22.77 -10.48
N VAL A 431 -12.31 23.17 -9.30
CA VAL A 431 -12.31 24.57 -8.85
C VAL A 431 -11.01 24.92 -8.14
N LEU A 432 -10.58 26.17 -8.28
CA LEU A 432 -9.47 26.70 -7.49
C LEU A 432 -9.98 27.16 -6.11
N LEU A 433 -9.17 26.86 -5.08
CA LEU A 433 -9.34 27.31 -3.71
C LEU A 433 -8.10 28.12 -3.31
N GLY A 434 -8.26 29.43 -3.11
CA GLY A 434 -7.23 30.28 -2.52
C GLY A 434 -7.21 30.21 -0.99
N ALA A 435 -6.17 30.74 -0.36
CA ALA A 435 -6.14 30.86 1.09
C ALA A 435 -7.28 31.79 1.58
N GLY A 436 -7.98 31.40 2.65
CA GLY A 436 -9.17 32.10 3.15
C GLY A 436 -10.47 31.81 2.38
N ASP A 437 -10.40 31.12 1.24
CA ASP A 437 -11.60 30.77 0.47
C ASP A 437 -12.40 29.64 1.11
N THR A 438 -13.68 29.58 0.77
CA THR A 438 -14.52 28.40 0.97
C THR A 438 -15.18 27.98 -0.33
N ARG A 439 -15.25 26.67 -0.55
CA ARG A 439 -15.99 26.04 -1.66
C ARG A 439 -16.95 25.01 -1.11
N GLN A 440 -18.07 24.85 -1.80
CA GLN A 440 -19.18 24.01 -1.39
C GLN A 440 -19.67 23.21 -2.58
N PHE A 441 -19.82 21.91 -2.38
CA PHE A 441 -20.19 20.97 -3.42
C PHE A 441 -21.41 20.18 -2.96
N PRO A 442 -22.54 20.21 -3.69
CA PRO A 442 -23.63 19.29 -3.44
C PRO A 442 -23.17 17.87 -3.76
N LEU A 443 -23.41 16.94 -2.84
CA LEU A 443 -23.17 15.53 -3.04
C LEU A 443 -24.46 14.91 -3.57
N VAL A 444 -24.36 14.24 -4.72
CA VAL A 444 -25.49 13.48 -5.25
C VAL A 444 -25.79 12.35 -4.28
N ALA A 445 -27.06 12.16 -3.91
CA ALA A 445 -27.46 11.00 -3.12
C ALA A 445 -27.08 9.74 -3.90
N ALA A 446 -26.30 8.87 -3.26
CA ALA A 446 -25.81 7.62 -3.84
C ALA A 446 -26.95 6.63 -4.16
#